data_AF-A0A926PNV4-F1
#
_entry.id   AF-A0A926PNV4-F1
#
_cell.length_a   1.000
_cell.length_b   1.000
_cell.length_c   1.000
_cell.angle_alpha   90.00
_cell.angle_beta   90.00
_cell.angle_gamma   90.00
#
_symmetry.space_group_name_H-M   'P 1'
#
loop_
_entity.id
_entity.type
_entity.pdbx_description
1 polymer ?
#
loop_
_entity_poly.entity_id
_entity_poly.type
_entity_poly.pdbx_seq_one_letter_code
_entity_poly.pdbx_strand_id
1 'polypeptide(L)'
;MHFCKQLIRPLLVISAFGLIALPASAQLSNAQVDRIVEALRQASKPEKPNTGLFSDWQVKPDNIPRWSKACTGRSLSPSEFEANSGIARSIVTCIVRDVLKEEAKAIGNNETAAVQRVAAWWMTGDANKFNAREIAPYVQKALRAYQPTVAEKPEKPSRNETFYDRYMTAGYAAAQRKDQKAARLYFQRALDERPQDQFALQALRNLGTANRGSSRTTPMTEKPTNR
;
A
#
# COMPACT_ATOMS: atom_id res chain seq x y z
N MET A 1 77.00 17.16 16.44
CA MET A 1 75.69 16.58 16.10
C MET A 1 74.73 17.74 15.84
N HIS A 2 74.19 17.81 14.62
CA HIS A 2 73.55 18.99 14.05
C HIS A 2 72.15 19.28 14.61
N PHE A 3 71.90 20.57 14.84
CA PHE A 3 70.59 21.22 14.90
C PHE A 3 69.83 21.08 13.57
N CYS A 4 68.49 21.00 13.61
CA CYS A 4 67.67 21.65 12.59
C CYS A 4 66.31 22.09 13.15
N LYS A 5 66.10 23.41 13.16
CA LYS A 5 64.86 24.12 13.44
C LYS A 5 64.06 24.28 12.15
N GLN A 6 62.73 24.20 12.30
CA GLN A 6 61.64 24.83 11.52
C GLN A 6 61.57 24.65 9.98
N LEU A 7 60.34 24.43 9.47
CA LEU A 7 59.68 25.35 8.53
C LEU A 7 58.19 24.97 8.35
N ILE A 8 57.34 26.00 8.42
CA ILE A 8 55.90 25.99 8.16
C ILE A 8 55.67 25.95 6.64
N ARG A 9 54.68 25.19 6.16
CA ARG A 9 53.90 25.55 4.96
C ARG A 9 52.48 24.96 5.03
N PRO A 10 51.43 25.76 4.79
CA PRO A 10 50.04 25.33 4.85
C PRO A 10 49.66 24.63 3.53
N LEU A 11 49.19 23.39 3.59
CA LEU A 11 48.52 22.78 2.45
C LEU A 11 47.02 23.02 2.59
N LEU A 12 46.51 23.93 1.75
CA LEU A 12 45.11 24.25 1.59
C LEU A 12 44.41 23.02 1.00
N VAL A 13 43.89 22.13 1.86
CA VAL A 13 43.02 21.04 1.43
C VAL A 13 41.65 21.65 1.15
N ILE A 14 41.42 22.00 -0.12
CA ILE A 14 40.08 22.26 -0.64
C ILE A 14 39.36 20.91 -0.60
N SER A 15 38.75 20.60 0.55
CA SER A 15 37.82 19.49 0.67
C SER A 15 36.58 19.89 -0.11
N ALA A 16 36.57 19.56 -1.41
CA ALA A 16 35.35 19.48 -2.18
C ALA A 16 34.46 18.43 -1.49
N PHE A 17 33.58 18.90 -0.60
CA PHE A 17 32.44 18.12 -0.13
C PHE A 17 31.55 17.86 -1.34
N GLY A 18 31.87 16.79 -2.07
CA GLY A 18 30.93 16.21 -3.02
C GLY A 18 29.68 15.86 -2.23
N LEU A 19 28.59 16.56 -2.51
CA LEU A 19 27.24 16.14 -2.13
C LEU A 19 26.98 14.80 -2.81
N ILE A 20 27.36 13.71 -2.15
CA ILE A 20 26.90 12.38 -2.53
C ILE A 20 25.39 12.40 -2.24
N ALA A 21 24.60 12.60 -3.28
CA ALA A 21 23.17 12.37 -3.21
C ALA A 21 22.97 10.89 -2.82
N LEU A 22 22.67 10.66 -1.54
CA LEU A 22 22.30 9.34 -1.06
C LEU A 22 21.12 8.87 -1.92
N PRO A 23 21.17 7.65 -2.48
CA PRO A 23 20.05 7.15 -3.26
C PRO A 23 18.85 7.05 -2.33
N ALA A 24 17.82 7.86 -2.60
CA ALA A 24 16.53 7.67 -1.97
C ALA A 24 16.09 6.24 -2.29
N SER A 25 16.06 5.38 -1.28
CA SER A 25 15.57 4.01 -1.44
C SER A 25 14.12 4.12 -1.89
N ALA A 26 13.80 3.72 -3.12
CA ALA A 26 12.46 3.83 -3.64
C ALA A 26 11.58 2.80 -2.91
N GLN A 27 10.89 3.25 -1.87
CA GLN A 27 9.91 2.45 -1.16
C GLN A 27 8.68 2.25 -2.05
N LEU A 28 8.07 1.07 -1.99
CA LEU A 28 6.80 0.82 -2.67
C LEU A 28 5.75 1.83 -2.19
N SER A 29 5.05 2.43 -3.15
CA SER A 29 3.90 3.29 -2.92
C SER A 29 2.76 2.52 -2.23
N ASN A 30 1.86 3.27 -1.57
CA ASN A 30 0.67 2.68 -0.96
C ASN A 30 -0.18 1.88 -1.97
N ALA A 31 -0.27 2.33 -3.22
CA ALA A 31 -0.98 1.61 -4.26
C ALA A 31 -0.32 0.25 -4.57
N GLN A 32 1.01 0.18 -4.64
CA GLN A 32 1.72 -1.09 -4.81
C GLN A 32 1.49 -2.02 -3.63
N VAL A 33 1.56 -1.51 -2.39
CA VAL A 33 1.27 -2.30 -1.18
C VAL A 33 -0.16 -2.85 -1.21
N ASP A 34 -1.14 -2.03 -1.55
CA ASP A 34 -2.54 -2.44 -1.62
C ASP A 34 -2.78 -3.51 -2.69
N ARG A 35 -2.06 -3.46 -3.83
CA ARG A 35 -2.08 -4.52 -4.86
C ARG A 35 -1.47 -5.82 -4.35
N ILE A 36 -0.39 -5.77 -3.58
CA ILE A 36 0.20 -6.97 -2.96
C ILE A 36 -0.81 -7.59 -1.99
N VAL A 37 -1.45 -6.77 -1.15
CA VAL A 37 -2.50 -7.25 -0.21
C VAL A 37 -3.65 -7.90 -0.96
N GLU A 38 -4.13 -7.32 -2.06
CA GLU A 38 -5.17 -7.93 -2.88
C GLU A 38 -4.71 -9.22 -3.54
N ALA A 39 -3.47 -9.29 -4.02
CA ALA A 39 -2.90 -10.51 -4.60
C ALA A 39 -2.85 -11.66 -3.59
N LEU A 40 -2.49 -11.40 -2.34
CA LEU A 40 -2.55 -12.40 -1.26
C LEU A 40 -3.98 -12.88 -1.01
N ARG A 41 -4.96 -11.97 -1.02
CA ARG A 41 -6.38 -12.30 -0.85
C ARG A 41 -6.86 -13.29 -1.92
N GLN A 42 -6.53 -12.99 -3.17
CA GLN A 42 -6.88 -13.84 -4.31
C GLN A 42 -6.19 -15.21 -4.24
N ALA A 43 -4.92 -15.24 -3.83
CA ALA A 43 -4.16 -16.48 -3.65
C ALA A 43 -4.67 -17.32 -2.47
N SER A 44 -5.31 -16.68 -1.48
CA SER A 44 -5.86 -17.30 -0.27
C SER A 44 -7.28 -17.82 -0.43
N LYS A 45 -7.89 -17.71 -1.62
CA LYS A 45 -9.23 -18.28 -1.87
C LYS A 45 -9.24 -19.78 -1.54
N PRO A 46 -10.02 -20.23 -0.55
CA PRO A 46 -9.98 -21.62 -0.11
C PRO A 46 -10.59 -22.54 -1.16
N GLU A 47 -9.96 -23.70 -1.39
CA GLU A 47 -10.47 -24.73 -2.30
C GLU A 47 -11.58 -25.59 -1.65
N LYS A 48 -11.64 -25.57 -0.31
CA LYS A 48 -12.62 -26.30 0.50
C LYS A 48 -13.15 -25.40 1.63
N PRO A 49 -14.39 -25.55 2.07
CA PRO A 49 -14.91 -24.82 3.23
C PRO A 49 -14.17 -25.22 4.52
N ASN A 50 -14.27 -24.38 5.55
CA ASN A 50 -13.79 -24.64 6.92
C ASN A 50 -12.30 -24.98 7.01
N THR A 51 -11.44 -24.03 6.64
CA THR A 51 -9.97 -24.17 6.72
C THR A 51 -9.40 -23.99 8.13
N GLY A 52 -10.21 -23.55 9.09
CA GLY A 52 -9.73 -23.13 10.42
C GLY A 52 -8.95 -21.81 10.39
N LEU A 53 -8.96 -21.11 9.25
CA LEU A 53 -8.32 -19.82 9.04
C LEU A 53 -9.37 -18.72 8.87
N PHE A 54 -8.98 -17.49 9.16
CA PHE A 54 -9.90 -16.36 9.30
C PHE A 54 -9.66 -15.29 8.24
N SER A 55 -10.73 -14.63 7.83
CA SER A 55 -10.87 -13.64 6.77
C SER A 55 -10.56 -14.18 5.37
N ASP A 56 -10.79 -13.32 4.37
CA ASP A 56 -10.39 -13.55 2.98
C ASP A 56 -8.88 -13.84 2.80
N TRP A 57 -8.02 -13.44 3.75
CA TRP A 57 -6.57 -13.66 3.72
C TRP A 57 -6.11 -14.94 4.43
N GLN A 58 -7.05 -15.72 4.97
CA GLN A 58 -6.77 -17.01 5.61
C GLN A 58 -5.69 -16.90 6.71
N VAL A 59 -5.87 -15.96 7.62
CA VAL A 59 -4.97 -15.72 8.75
C VAL A 59 -5.16 -16.79 9.82
N LYS A 60 -4.05 -17.31 10.37
CA LYS A 60 -4.08 -18.25 11.50
C LYS A 60 -4.64 -17.56 12.75
N PRO A 61 -5.51 -18.23 13.55
CA PRO A 61 -6.11 -17.63 14.74
C PRO A 61 -5.08 -17.07 15.73
N ASP A 62 -3.97 -17.78 15.94
CA ASP A 62 -2.92 -17.39 16.89
C ASP A 62 -2.20 -16.09 16.51
N ASN A 63 -2.23 -15.71 15.23
CA ASN A 63 -1.62 -14.45 14.78
C ASN A 63 -2.49 -13.23 15.07
N ILE A 64 -3.82 -13.41 15.10
CA ILE A 64 -4.78 -12.31 15.10
C ILE A 64 -4.62 -11.39 16.32
N PRO A 65 -4.58 -11.91 17.58
CA PRO A 65 -4.41 -11.06 18.77
C PRO A 65 -3.15 -10.20 18.71
N ARG A 66 -2.02 -10.81 18.31
CA ARG A 66 -0.71 -10.15 18.26
C ARG A 66 -0.66 -9.10 17.15
N TRP A 67 -1.08 -9.45 15.94
CA TRP A 67 -1.06 -8.55 14.79
C TRP A 67 -1.99 -7.37 14.98
N SER A 68 -3.20 -7.60 15.49
CA SER A 68 -4.13 -6.50 15.73
C SER A 68 -3.63 -5.57 16.82
N LYS A 69 -3.01 -6.10 17.90
CA LYS A 69 -2.43 -5.29 18.98
C LYS A 69 -1.31 -4.41 18.44
N ALA A 70 -0.42 -4.94 17.60
CA ALA A 70 0.66 -4.19 16.98
C ALA A 70 0.14 -3.09 16.04
N CYS A 71 -0.87 -3.38 15.22
CA CYS A 71 -1.34 -2.47 14.18
C CYS A 71 -2.40 -1.45 14.65
N THR A 72 -3.16 -1.76 15.71
CA THR A 72 -4.32 -0.95 16.14
C THR A 72 -4.27 -0.56 17.62
N GLY A 73 -3.32 -1.10 18.39
CA GLY A 73 -3.30 -0.95 19.84
C GLY A 73 -4.30 -1.82 20.59
N ARG A 74 -5.18 -2.57 19.89
CA ARG A 74 -6.19 -3.47 20.49
C ARG A 74 -5.99 -4.92 20.02
N SER A 75 -6.03 -5.85 20.97
CA SER A 75 -6.07 -7.28 20.67
C SER A 75 -7.48 -7.67 20.23
N LEU A 76 -7.61 -8.33 19.07
CA LEU A 76 -8.85 -8.87 18.54
C LEU A 76 -8.90 -10.37 18.77
N SER A 77 -10.10 -10.90 18.98
CA SER A 77 -10.38 -12.32 18.82
C SER A 77 -10.49 -12.70 17.33
N PRO A 78 -10.32 -13.98 16.99
CA PRO A 78 -10.52 -14.45 15.61
C PRO A 78 -11.92 -14.15 15.05
N SER A 79 -12.97 -14.23 15.87
CA SER A 79 -14.35 -13.94 15.46
C SER A 79 -14.58 -12.44 15.17
N GLU A 80 -14.01 -11.54 15.98
CA GLU A 80 -14.05 -10.10 15.69
C GLU A 80 -13.31 -9.74 14.40
N PHE A 81 -12.19 -10.42 14.14
CA PHE A 81 -11.41 -10.23 12.92
C PHE A 81 -12.16 -10.73 11.68
N GLU A 82 -12.80 -11.90 11.76
CA GLU A 82 -13.66 -12.45 10.70
C GLU A 82 -14.83 -11.51 10.36
N ALA A 83 -15.52 -11.04 11.40
CA ALA A 83 -16.75 -10.28 11.26
C ALA A 83 -16.53 -8.89 10.62
N ASN A 84 -15.28 -8.42 10.51
CA ASN A 84 -14.97 -7.10 10.01
C ASN A 84 -13.85 -7.13 8.96
N SER A 85 -14.24 -7.35 7.70
CA SER A 85 -13.32 -7.40 6.56
C SER A 85 -12.51 -6.11 6.36
N GLY A 86 -13.04 -4.94 6.74
CA GLY A 86 -12.33 -3.67 6.68
C GLY A 86 -11.18 -3.60 7.69
N ILE A 87 -11.42 -4.02 8.93
CA ILE A 87 -10.39 -4.11 9.97
C ILE A 87 -9.38 -5.20 9.60
N ALA A 88 -9.84 -6.35 9.10
CA ALA A 88 -8.96 -7.43 8.66
C ALA A 88 -7.99 -6.97 7.56
N ARG A 89 -8.52 -6.28 6.53
CA ARG A 89 -7.71 -5.66 5.47
C ARG A 89 -6.70 -4.67 6.04
N SER A 90 -7.14 -3.78 6.94
CA SER A 90 -6.25 -2.77 7.54
C SER A 90 -5.08 -3.39 8.30
N ILE A 91 -5.33 -4.43 9.10
CA ILE A 91 -4.30 -5.17 9.85
C ILE A 91 -3.37 -5.92 8.89
N VAL A 92 -3.92 -6.63 7.89
CA VAL A 92 -3.11 -7.32 6.88
C VAL A 92 -2.21 -6.34 6.13
N THR A 93 -2.74 -5.18 5.70
CA THR A 93 -1.93 -4.14 5.06
C THR A 93 -0.83 -3.64 5.97
N CYS A 94 -1.09 -3.44 7.26
CA CYS A 94 -0.08 -3.07 8.25
C CYS A 94 1.04 -4.12 8.33
N ILE A 95 0.70 -5.40 8.49
CA ILE A 95 1.68 -6.50 8.54
C ILE A 95 2.48 -6.63 7.24
N VAL A 96 1.83 -6.50 6.08
CA VAL A 96 2.51 -6.52 4.78
C VAL A 96 3.51 -5.37 4.66
N ARG A 97 3.19 -4.17 5.16
CA ARG A 97 4.15 -3.06 5.19
C ARG A 97 5.37 -3.37 6.06
N ASP A 98 5.18 -3.99 7.21
CA ASP A 98 6.27 -4.37 8.09
C ASP A 98 7.20 -5.39 7.42
N VAL A 99 6.65 -6.44 6.79
CA VAL A 99 7.43 -7.42 6.02
C VAL A 99 8.19 -6.75 4.87
N LEU A 100 7.53 -5.87 4.11
CA LEU A 100 8.17 -5.14 3.01
C LEU A 100 9.31 -4.24 3.49
N LYS A 101 9.18 -3.65 4.69
CA LYS A 101 10.22 -2.83 5.32
C LYS A 101 11.41 -3.68 5.76
N GLU A 102 11.16 -4.85 6.35
CA GLU A 102 12.20 -5.80 6.74
C GLU A 102 12.97 -6.32 5.51
N GLU A 103 12.27 -6.59 4.42
CA GLU A 103 12.82 -7.15 3.19
C GLU A 103 13.33 -6.10 2.18
N ALA A 104 13.23 -4.81 2.51
CA ALA A 104 13.47 -3.71 1.56
C ALA A 104 14.83 -3.78 0.85
N LYS A 105 15.89 -4.16 1.58
CA LYS A 105 17.25 -4.26 1.01
C LYS A 105 17.36 -5.34 -0.06
N ALA A 106 16.71 -6.48 0.15
CA ALA A 106 16.81 -7.62 -0.76
C ALA A 106 15.70 -7.61 -1.84
N ILE A 107 14.63 -6.83 -1.66
CA ILE A 107 13.64 -6.52 -2.70
C ILE A 107 14.17 -5.45 -3.66
N GLY A 108 14.81 -4.39 -3.15
CA GLY A 108 15.16 -3.22 -3.95
C GLY A 108 13.93 -2.60 -4.63
N ASN A 109 14.02 -2.35 -5.93
CA ASN A 109 12.92 -1.80 -6.73
C ASN A 109 12.12 -2.88 -7.49
N ASN A 110 12.29 -4.16 -7.13
CA ASN A 110 11.70 -5.28 -7.85
C ASN A 110 10.35 -5.68 -7.25
N GLU A 111 9.26 -5.18 -7.82
CA GLU A 111 7.89 -5.49 -7.38
C GLU A 111 7.57 -7.00 -7.43
N THR A 112 8.10 -7.72 -8.42
CA THR A 112 7.96 -9.18 -8.51
C THR A 112 8.61 -9.88 -7.32
N ALA A 113 9.82 -9.44 -6.95
CA ALA A 113 10.51 -9.94 -5.75
C ALA A 113 9.74 -9.59 -4.47
N ALA A 114 9.12 -8.42 -4.40
CA ALA A 114 8.26 -8.03 -3.28
C ALA A 114 7.08 -8.99 -3.11
N VAL A 115 6.36 -9.28 -4.19
CA VAL A 115 5.21 -10.21 -4.17
C VAL A 115 5.65 -11.62 -3.77
N GLN A 116 6.73 -12.12 -4.37
CA GLN A 116 7.28 -13.44 -4.08
C GLN A 116 7.63 -13.61 -2.61
N ARG A 117 8.34 -12.63 -2.05
CA ARG A 117 8.87 -12.64 -0.69
C ARG A 117 7.77 -12.47 0.35
N VAL A 118 6.83 -11.55 0.11
CA VAL A 118 5.65 -11.41 0.98
C VAL A 118 4.79 -12.68 0.94
N ALA A 119 4.55 -13.27 -0.24
CA ALA A 119 3.79 -14.51 -0.35
C ALA A 119 4.48 -15.69 0.36
N ALA A 120 5.81 -15.78 0.28
CA ALA A 120 6.58 -16.79 0.99
C ALA A 120 6.53 -16.62 2.51
N TRP A 121 6.70 -15.38 2.97
CA TRP A 121 6.56 -15.04 4.38
C TRP A 121 5.14 -15.34 4.88
N TRP A 122 4.11 -15.08 4.07
CA TRP A 122 2.72 -15.38 4.43
C TRP A 122 2.51 -16.87 4.71
N MET A 123 3.08 -17.74 3.87
CA MET A 123 2.92 -19.19 4.00
C MET A 123 3.81 -19.82 5.08
N THR A 124 5.00 -19.27 5.30
CA THR A 124 6.06 -19.96 6.05
C THR A 124 6.66 -19.18 7.20
N GLY A 125 6.40 -17.88 7.29
CA GLY A 125 7.12 -16.94 8.16
C GLY A 125 8.53 -16.59 7.68
N ASP A 126 8.98 -17.10 6.52
CA ASP A 126 10.32 -16.86 5.97
C ASP A 126 10.23 -16.40 4.51
N ALA A 127 10.59 -15.13 4.28
CA ALA A 127 10.55 -14.51 2.96
C ALA A 127 11.52 -15.14 1.95
N ASN A 128 12.58 -15.82 2.42
CA ASN A 128 13.58 -16.43 1.55
C ASN A 128 13.13 -17.77 0.96
N LYS A 129 12.02 -18.33 1.44
CA LYS A 129 11.46 -19.59 0.93
C LYS A 129 10.62 -19.43 -0.34
N PHE A 130 10.66 -18.28 -1.02
CA PHE A 130 9.83 -18.02 -2.21
C PHE A 130 10.04 -18.98 -3.38
N ASN A 131 11.16 -19.72 -3.42
CA ASN A 131 11.45 -20.76 -4.39
C ASN A 131 11.21 -22.20 -3.88
N ALA A 132 10.71 -22.37 -2.65
CA ALA A 132 10.43 -23.68 -2.08
C ALA A 132 9.26 -24.36 -2.82
N ARG A 133 9.41 -25.65 -3.15
CA ARG A 133 8.48 -26.38 -4.02
C ARG A 133 7.09 -26.49 -3.41
N GLU A 134 7.02 -26.62 -2.09
CA GLU A 134 5.80 -26.84 -1.31
C GLU A 134 4.85 -25.63 -1.38
N ILE A 135 5.40 -24.41 -1.48
CA ILE A 135 4.61 -23.17 -1.53
C ILE A 135 4.57 -22.53 -2.92
N ALA A 136 5.29 -23.09 -3.89
CA ALA A 136 5.34 -22.57 -5.25
C ALA A 136 3.94 -22.34 -5.87
N PRO A 137 2.93 -23.23 -5.68
CA PRO A 137 1.58 -22.97 -6.18
C PRO A 137 0.95 -21.69 -5.61
N TYR A 138 1.14 -21.42 -4.32
CA TYR A 138 0.61 -20.22 -3.67
C TYR A 138 1.33 -18.96 -4.16
N VAL A 139 2.67 -18.98 -4.22
CA VAL A 139 3.49 -17.86 -4.73
C VAL A 139 3.12 -17.53 -6.19
N GLN A 140 2.88 -18.54 -7.02
CA GLN A 140 2.44 -18.35 -8.41
C GLN A 140 1.01 -17.79 -8.52
N LYS A 141 0.09 -18.21 -7.64
CA LYS A 141 -1.26 -17.62 -7.58
C LYS A 141 -1.17 -16.13 -7.21
N ALA A 142 -0.34 -15.77 -6.23
CA ALA A 142 -0.12 -14.38 -5.83
C ALA A 142 0.51 -13.54 -6.95
N LEU A 143 1.54 -14.06 -7.64
CA LEU A 143 2.14 -13.37 -8.79
C LEU A 143 1.14 -13.14 -9.91
N ARG A 144 0.32 -14.14 -10.25
CA ARG A 144 -0.74 -14.01 -11.27
C ARG A 144 -1.80 -12.98 -10.88
N ALA A 145 -2.15 -12.92 -9.60
CA ALA A 145 -3.10 -11.93 -9.08
C ALA A 145 -2.51 -10.51 -8.99
N TYR A 146 -1.19 -10.40 -8.81
CA TYR A 146 -0.50 -9.11 -8.77
C TYR A 146 -0.26 -8.53 -10.16
N GLN A 147 0.10 -9.37 -11.12
CA GLN A 147 0.27 -8.95 -12.50
C GLN A 147 -1.06 -8.42 -13.01
N PRO A 148 -1.09 -7.23 -13.64
CA PRO A 148 -2.25 -6.87 -14.44
C PRO A 148 -2.39 -7.97 -15.49
N THR A 149 -3.54 -8.66 -15.51
CA THR A 149 -3.89 -9.52 -16.63
C THR A 149 -3.62 -8.72 -17.90
N VAL A 150 -2.68 -9.18 -18.73
CA VAL A 150 -2.15 -8.55 -19.95
C VAL A 150 -3.09 -7.48 -20.52
N ALA A 151 -2.80 -6.21 -20.24
CA ALA A 151 -3.61 -5.06 -20.62
C ALA A 151 -5.07 -5.11 -20.11
N GLU A 152 -5.55 -4.00 -19.56
CA GLU A 152 -6.89 -3.59 -19.96
C GLU A 152 -6.84 -3.36 -21.48
N LYS A 153 -7.01 -4.43 -22.26
CA LYS A 153 -7.92 -4.34 -23.40
C LYS A 153 -9.21 -3.83 -22.75
N PRO A 154 -9.79 -2.68 -23.18
CA PRO A 154 -11.03 -2.20 -22.59
C PRO A 154 -11.98 -3.38 -22.56
N GLU A 155 -12.36 -3.80 -21.36
CA GLU A 155 -13.28 -4.91 -21.18
C GLU A 155 -14.49 -4.56 -22.03
N LYS A 156 -14.80 -5.42 -23.02
CA LYS A 156 -16.09 -5.30 -23.67
C LYS A 156 -17.09 -5.41 -22.53
N PRO A 157 -17.97 -4.41 -22.33
CA PRO A 157 -18.87 -4.41 -21.18
C PRO A 157 -19.54 -5.76 -21.10
N SER A 158 -19.44 -6.39 -19.92
CA SER A 158 -20.26 -7.53 -19.56
C SER A 158 -21.70 -7.21 -19.97
N ARG A 159 -22.42 -8.20 -20.53
CA ARG A 159 -23.78 -7.99 -21.05
C ARG A 159 -24.76 -7.47 -19.99
N ASN A 160 -24.33 -7.42 -18.71
CA ASN A 160 -25.08 -6.97 -17.55
C ASN A 160 -24.40 -5.82 -16.75
N GLU A 161 -23.40 -5.11 -17.30
CA GLU A 161 -22.76 -3.99 -16.57
C GLU A 161 -23.74 -2.81 -16.41
N THR A 162 -24.05 -2.47 -15.15
CA THR A 162 -24.98 -1.38 -14.84
C THR A 162 -24.32 -0.01 -15.05
N PHE A 163 -25.10 1.05 -15.20
CA PHE A 163 -24.54 2.41 -15.23
C PHE A 163 -23.77 2.73 -13.94
N TYR A 164 -24.26 2.22 -12.80
CA TYR A 164 -23.56 2.29 -11.52
C TYR A 164 -22.15 1.68 -11.59
N ASP A 165 -21.99 0.47 -12.14
CA ASP A 165 -20.69 -0.22 -12.19
C ASP A 165 -19.68 0.56 -13.05
N ARG A 166 -20.15 1.11 -14.18
CA ARG A 166 -19.34 1.98 -15.06
C ARG A 166 -18.86 3.24 -14.34
N TYR A 167 -19.77 3.90 -13.62
CA TYR A 167 -19.45 5.13 -12.90
C TYR A 167 -18.52 4.88 -11.72
N MET A 168 -18.72 3.81 -10.95
CA MET A 168 -17.81 3.46 -9.86
C MET A 168 -16.41 3.16 -10.37
N THR A 169 -16.29 2.36 -11.43
CA THR A 169 -15.00 2.02 -12.06
C THR A 169 -14.28 3.25 -12.58
N ALA A 170 -14.98 4.10 -13.34
CA ALA A 170 -14.41 5.35 -13.86
C ALA A 170 -13.99 6.31 -12.73
N GLY A 171 -14.75 6.36 -11.63
CA GLY A 171 -14.44 7.18 -10.45
C GLY A 171 -13.16 6.75 -9.76
N TYR A 172 -12.97 5.44 -9.52
CA TYR A 172 -11.73 4.94 -8.93
C TYR A 172 -10.53 5.12 -9.86
N ALA A 173 -10.68 4.89 -11.17
CA ALA A 173 -9.62 5.12 -12.15
C ALA A 173 -9.20 6.60 -12.19
N ALA A 174 -10.15 7.53 -12.17
CA ALA A 174 -9.87 8.96 -12.11
C ALA A 174 -9.19 9.35 -10.77
N ALA A 175 -9.64 8.78 -9.65
CA ALA A 175 -9.04 9.03 -8.33
C ALA A 175 -7.56 8.57 -8.28
N GLN A 176 -7.24 7.41 -8.87
CA GLN A 176 -5.87 6.92 -8.98
C GLN A 176 -4.98 7.86 -9.82
N ARG A 177 -5.54 8.46 -10.88
CA ARG A 177 -4.85 9.48 -11.70
C ARG A 177 -4.77 10.85 -11.01
N LYS A 178 -5.25 10.99 -9.78
CA LYS A 178 -5.40 12.26 -9.03
C LYS A 178 -6.28 13.29 -9.74
N ASP A 179 -7.07 12.86 -10.72
CA ASP A 179 -8.09 13.70 -11.35
C ASP A 179 -9.32 13.73 -10.43
N GLN A 180 -9.22 14.52 -9.37
CA GLN A 180 -10.28 14.63 -8.37
C GLN A 180 -11.58 15.16 -8.95
N LYS A 181 -11.51 15.99 -9.99
CA LYS A 181 -12.69 16.57 -10.65
C LYS A 181 -13.46 15.48 -11.38
N ALA A 182 -12.78 14.67 -12.19
CA ALA A 182 -13.41 13.53 -12.86
C ALA A 182 -13.85 12.46 -11.86
N ALA A 183 -13.06 12.16 -10.84
CA ALA A 183 -13.41 11.18 -9.81
C ALA A 183 -14.69 11.56 -9.07
N ARG A 184 -14.81 12.83 -8.65
CA ARG A 184 -16.00 13.36 -8.00
C ARG A 184 -17.22 13.26 -8.92
N LEU A 185 -17.07 13.65 -10.18
CA LEU A 185 -18.15 13.57 -11.16
C LEU A 185 -18.66 12.14 -11.32
N TYR A 186 -17.76 11.17 -11.47
CA TYR A 186 -18.15 9.77 -11.65
C TYR A 186 -18.82 9.18 -10.40
N PHE A 187 -18.30 9.44 -9.19
CA PHE A 187 -18.98 8.96 -7.97
C PHE A 187 -20.34 9.63 -7.74
N GLN A 188 -20.52 10.89 -8.15
CA GLN A 188 -21.83 11.53 -8.15
C GLN A 188 -22.80 10.83 -9.12
N ARG A 189 -22.35 10.49 -10.34
CA ARG A 189 -23.17 9.73 -11.29
C ARG A 189 -23.53 8.33 -10.78
N ALA A 190 -22.65 7.68 -10.01
CA ALA A 190 -22.99 6.42 -9.34
C ALA A 190 -24.10 6.60 -8.29
N LEU A 191 -24.14 7.74 -7.59
CA LEU A 191 -25.21 8.07 -6.64
C LEU A 191 -26.52 8.49 -7.32
N ASP A 192 -26.47 9.05 -8.53
CA ASP A 192 -27.69 9.28 -9.32
C ASP A 192 -28.41 7.94 -9.60
N GLU A 193 -27.63 6.87 -9.86
CA GLU A 193 -28.14 5.51 -10.07
C GLU A 193 -28.50 4.79 -8.76
N ARG A 194 -27.73 5.01 -7.69
CA ARG A 194 -27.93 4.38 -6.36
C ARG A 194 -27.73 5.41 -5.23
N PRO A 195 -28.76 6.21 -4.88
CA PRO A 195 -28.62 7.36 -3.97
C PRO A 195 -28.12 7.05 -2.55
N GLN A 196 -28.30 5.81 -2.09
CA GLN A 196 -27.94 5.38 -0.73
C GLN A 196 -26.70 4.47 -0.70
N ASP A 197 -26.00 4.33 -1.84
CA ASP A 197 -24.85 3.46 -1.94
C ASP A 197 -23.68 3.94 -1.06
N GLN A 198 -23.33 3.11 -0.08
CA GLN A 198 -22.32 3.48 0.92
C GLN A 198 -20.91 3.57 0.30
N PHE A 199 -20.64 2.84 -0.78
CA PHE A 199 -19.33 2.85 -1.44
C PHE A 199 -19.10 4.16 -2.20
N ALA A 200 -20.08 4.61 -2.99
CA ALA A 200 -20.00 5.88 -3.70
C ALA A 200 -19.94 7.09 -2.73
N LEU A 201 -20.73 7.06 -1.65
CA LEU A 201 -20.67 8.07 -0.57
C LEU A 201 -19.28 8.10 0.09
N GLN A 202 -18.72 6.93 0.43
CA GLN A 202 -17.40 6.85 1.04
C GLN A 202 -16.30 7.34 0.09
N ALA A 203 -16.39 7.01 -1.20
CA ALA A 203 -15.43 7.46 -2.19
C ALA A 203 -15.39 8.99 -2.31
N LEU A 204 -16.56 9.66 -2.30
CA LEU A 204 -16.64 11.13 -2.24
C LEU A 204 -16.05 11.71 -0.95
N ARG A 205 -16.29 11.08 0.21
CA ARG A 205 -15.68 11.49 1.48
C ARG A 205 -14.15 11.42 1.43
N ASN A 206 -13.61 10.34 0.86
CA ASN A 206 -12.18 10.14 0.69
C ASN A 206 -11.55 11.21 -0.23
N LEU A 207 -12.26 11.65 -1.27
CA LEU A 207 -11.80 12.75 -2.14
C LEU A 207 -11.77 14.10 -1.41
N GLY A 208 -12.77 14.39 -0.56
CA GLY A 208 -12.85 15.65 0.18
C GLY A 208 -11.78 15.79 1.28
N THR A 209 -11.41 14.68 1.91
CA THR A 209 -10.36 14.67 2.96
C THR A 209 -8.96 14.87 2.38
N ALA A 210 -8.68 14.37 1.17
CA ALA A 210 -7.40 14.59 0.47
C ALA A 210 -7.10 16.08 0.18
N ASN A 211 -8.13 16.93 0.04
CA ASN A 211 -7.94 18.37 -0.24
C ASN A 211 -7.72 19.21 1.04
N ARG A 212 -8.12 18.74 2.23
CA ARG A 212 -7.91 19.46 3.49
C ARG A 212 -6.45 19.44 3.97
N GLY A 213 -5.60 18.60 3.41
CA GLY A 213 -4.16 18.58 3.67
C GLY A 213 -3.38 19.72 3.01
N SER A 214 -3.99 20.53 2.13
CA SER A 214 -3.29 21.55 1.34
C SER A 214 -3.69 23.00 1.66
N SER A 215 -4.46 23.25 2.73
CA SER A 215 -4.89 24.60 3.12
C SER A 215 -4.71 24.83 4.62
N ARG A 216 -3.45 24.83 5.07
CA ARG A 216 -3.06 25.51 6.30
C ARG A 216 -1.69 26.16 6.12
N THR A 217 -1.68 27.23 5.35
CA THR A 217 -0.70 28.30 5.52
C THR A 217 -1.50 29.52 5.94
N THR A 218 -1.64 29.69 7.25
CA THR A 218 -1.85 31.02 7.82
C THR A 218 -0.55 31.80 7.65
N PRO A 219 -0.55 32.99 7.04
CA PRO A 219 0.35 34.05 7.45
C PRO A 219 -0.40 34.85 8.53
N MET A 220 -0.07 34.59 9.80
CA MET A 220 -0.20 35.63 10.82
C MET A 220 0.99 36.57 10.62
N THR A 221 0.77 37.65 9.89
CA THR A 221 1.53 38.90 10.05
C THR A 221 0.54 40.05 10.00
N GLU A 222 0.31 40.58 11.18
CA GLU A 222 -0.38 41.79 11.58
C GLU A 222 0.19 43.06 10.91
N LYS A 223 -0.66 44.06 10.58
CA LYS A 223 -0.58 45.44 11.12
C LYS A 223 -1.86 46.26 10.81
N PRO A 224 -2.35 47.10 11.74
CA PRO A 224 -3.70 47.70 11.69
C PRO A 224 -3.71 49.07 11.01
N THR A 225 -4.85 49.46 10.44
CA THR A 225 -5.15 50.89 10.24
C THR A 225 -6.65 51.20 10.29
N ASN A 226 -6.94 52.08 11.24
CA ASN A 226 -8.11 52.89 11.56
C ASN A 226 -8.84 53.51 10.34
N ARG A 227 -10.16 53.31 10.22
CA ARG A 227 -11.18 54.37 10.14
C ARG A 227 -12.59 53.78 10.26
#